data_AF-V6TMG9-F1
#
_entry.id   AF-V6TMG9-F1
#
_cell.length_a   1.000
_cell.length_b   1.000
_cell.length_c   1.000
_cell.angle_alpha   90.00
_cell.angle_beta   90.00
_cell.angle_gamma   90.00
#
_symmetry.space_group_name_H-M   'P 1'
#
loop_
_entity.id
_entity.type
_entity.pdbx_description
1 polymer ?
#
loop_
_entity_poly.entity_id
_entity_poly.type
_entity_poly.pdbx_seq_one_letter_code
_entity_poly.pdbx_strand_id
1 'polypeptide(L)' 'MQLETLEYVCSSCGNPVVITLGRGETIGPRMVTCNICNIHTILYKKKHPIPDTVDAR' A
#
# COMPACT_ATOMS: atom_id res chain seq x y z
N MET A 1 -5.56 2.10 -21.03
CA MET A 1 -6.17 2.06 -19.68
C MET A 1 -5.04 2.20 -18.68
N GLN A 2 -5.09 3.19 -17.79
CA GLN A 2 -4.00 3.46 -16.85
C GLN A 2 -4.37 2.79 -15.52
N LEU A 3 -3.59 1.78 -15.12
CA LEU A 3 -3.75 1.04 -13.87
C LEU A 3 -2.92 1.73 -12.78
N GLU A 4 -3.45 1.81 -11.56
CA GLU A 4 -2.69 2.30 -10.41
C GLU A 4 -2.23 1.12 -9.57
N THR A 5 -0.92 1.01 -9.36
CA THR A 5 -0.34 0.02 -8.47
C THR A 5 -0.05 0.67 -7.12
N LEU A 6 -0.58 0.10 -6.05
CA LEU A 6 -0.36 0.52 -4.67
C LEU A 6 0.50 -0.51 -3.94
N GLU A 7 1.52 -0.02 -3.24
CA GLU A 7 2.40 -0.83 -2.40
C GLU A 7 2.08 -0.62 -0.92
N TYR A 8 1.90 -1.75 -0.22
CA TYR A 8 1.59 -1.83 1.19
C TYR A 8 2.54 -2.76 1.92
N VAL A 9 2.59 -2.67 3.25
CA VAL A 9 3.36 -3.57 4.12
C VAL A 9 2.46 -4.14 5.21
N CYS A 10 2.51 -5.47 5.39
CA CYS A 10 1.76 -6.18 6.43
C CYS A 10 2.30 -5.87 7.83
N SER A 11 1.44 -5.44 8.75
CA SER A 11 1.82 -5.19 10.14
C SER A 11 2.25 -6.43 10.91
N SER A 12 1.78 -7.62 10.51
CA SER A 12 2.01 -8.86 11.25
C SER A 12 3.30 -9.57 10.86
N CYS A 13 3.63 -9.61 9.56
CA CYS A 13 4.80 -10.33 9.05
C CYS A 13 5.80 -9.44 8.30
N GLY A 14 5.50 -8.14 8.13
CA GLY A 14 6.37 -7.22 7.39
C GLY A 14 6.45 -7.45 5.89
N ASN A 15 5.72 -8.43 5.35
CA ASN A 15 5.77 -8.72 3.92
C ASN A 15 5.11 -7.61 3.09
N PRO A 16 5.69 -7.26 1.93
CA PRO A 16 5.09 -6.32 1.00
C PRO A 16 3.85 -6.93 0.34
N VAL A 17 2.83 -6.12 0.17
CA VAL A 17 1.59 -6.47 -0.52
C VAL A 17 1.39 -5.44 -1.63
N VAL A 18 1.28 -5.91 -2.87
CA VAL A 18 1.11 -5.08 -4.06
C VAL A 18 -0.28 -5.31 -4.62
N ILE A 19 -1.02 -4.22 -4.84
CA ILE A 19 -2.40 -4.26 -5.34
C ILE A 19 -2.48 -3.40 -6.58
N THR A 20 -3.11 -3.91 -7.62
CA THR A 20 -3.38 -3.16 -8.84
C THR A 20 -4.86 -2.80 -8.87
N LEU A 21 -5.16 -1.51 -8.93
CA LEU A 21 -6.52 -0.98 -8.95
C LEU A 21 -6.90 -0.47 -10.34
N GLY A 22 -8.17 -0.65 -10.71
CA GLY A 22 -8.80 0.00 -11.84
C GLY A 22 -9.17 1.46 -11.56
N ARG A 23 -9.51 2.22 -12.61
CA ARG A 23 -9.95 3.62 -12.47
C ARG A 23 -11.21 3.71 -11.60
N GLY A 24 -11.13 4.49 -10.52
CA GLY A 24 -12.26 4.74 -9.62
C GLY A 24 -12.42 3.72 -8.50
N GLU A 25 -11.58 2.69 -8.45
CA GLU A 25 -11.55 1.77 -7.33
C GLU A 25 -10.74 2.38 -6.19
N THR A 26 -11.38 2.58 -5.05
CA THR A 26 -10.71 2.98 -3.80
C THR A 26 -10.69 1.79 -2.86
N ILE A 27 -9.49 1.31 -2.52
CA ILE A 27 -9.34 0.27 -1.49
C ILE A 27 -8.77 0.88 -0.22
N GLY A 28 -9.42 0.60 0.90
CA GLY A 28 -8.90 0.94 2.23
C GLY A 28 -7.94 -0.15 2.73
N PRO A 29 -6.98 0.18 3.61
CA PRO A 29 -6.02 -0.79 4.15
C PRO A 29 -6.67 -1.95 4.92
N ARG A 30 -7.91 -1.77 5.41
CA ARG A 30 -8.69 -2.82 6.09
C ARG A 30 -9.33 -3.84 5.15
N MET A 31 -9.37 -3.56 3.85
CA MET A 31 -9.97 -4.43 2.82
C MET A 31 -8.96 -5.38 2.18
N VAL A 32 -7.69 -5.31 2.60
CA VAL A 32 -6.60 -6.06 1.98
C VAL A 32 -6.13 -7.16 2.92
N THR A 33 -6.07 -8.39 2.42
CA THR A 33 -5.50 -9.54 3.11
C THR A 33 -4.03 -9.72 2.74
N CYS A 34 -3.22 -10.10 3.72
CA CYS A 34 -1.83 -10.48 3.46
C CYS A 34 -1.80 -11.92 2.90
N ASN A 35 -1.22 -12.13 1.72
CA ASN A 35 -1.11 -13.44 1.08
C ASN A 35 -0.28 -14.47 1.87
N ILE A 36 0.54 -14.00 2.82
CA ILE A 36 1.36 -14.88 3.67
C ILE A 36 0.61 -15.27 4.93
N CYS A 37 -0.05 -14.30 5.58
CA CYS A 37 -0.75 -14.56 6.84
C CYS A 37 -2.19 -15.06 6.64
N ASN A 38 -2.78 -14.88 5.46
CA ASN A 38 -4.17 -15.19 5.12
C ASN A 38 -5.21 -14.61 6.10
N ILE A 39 -4.88 -13.49 6.74
CA ILE A 39 -5.74 -12.76 7.69
C ILE A 39 -5.86 -11.29 7.28
N HIS A 40 -6.99 -10.66 7.62
CA HIS A 40 -7.15 -9.21 7.51
C HIS A 40 -6.17 -8.53 8.46
N THR A 41 -5.23 -7.77 7.90
CA THR A 41 -4.17 -7.09 8.66
C THR A 41 -4.18 -5.61 8.33
N ILE A 42 -3.76 -4.78 9.28
CA ILE A 42 -3.66 -3.34 9.06
C ILE A 42 -2.42 -3.12 8.19
N LEU A 43 -2.65 -2.71 6.94
CA LEU A 43 -1.57 -2.42 6.02
C LEU A 43 -1.20 -0.94 6.05
N TYR A 44 0.10 -0.66 6.12
CA TYR A 44 0.60 0.70 5.96
C TYR A 44 1.03 0.92 4.50
N LYS A 45 0.55 2.00 3.88
CA LYS A 45 0.97 2.37 2.53
C LYS A 45 2.43 2.79 2.57
N LYS A 46 3.27 2.20 1.71
CA LYS A 46 4.64 2.64 1.58
C LYS A 46 4.61 4.06 1.01
N LYS A 47 5.11 5.04 1.76
CA LYS A 47 5.31 6.38 1.19
C LYS A 47 6.31 6.21 0.04
N HIS A 48 5.93 6.66 -1.16
CA HIS A 48 6.91 6.86 -2.21
C HIS A 48 7.98 7.82 -1.66
N PRO A 49 9.26 7.64 -2.02
CA PRO A 49 10.31 8.55 -1.62
C PRO A 49 9.87 9.95 -2.01
N ILE A 50 9.57 10.77 -1.01
CA ILE A 50 9.37 12.20 -1.21
C ILE A 50 10.77 12.68 -1.58
N PRO A 51 10.97 13.36 -2.72
CA PRO A 51 12.28 13.91 -3.02
C PRO A 51 12.72 14.76 -1.83
N ASP A 52 13.97 14.57 -1.36
CA ASP A 52 14.57 15.20 -0.18
C ASP A 52 14.65 16.74 -0.24
N THR A 53 13.95 17.37 -1.18
CA THR A 53 13.72 18.81 -1.25
C THR A 53 12.57 19.19 -0.31
N VAL A 54 12.73 18.96 0.99
CA VAL A 54 11.94 19.68 1.99
C VAL A 54 12.70 20.98 2.25
N ASP A 55 12.29 22.05 1.57
CA ASP A 55 12.81 23.40 1.83
C ASP A 55 12.33 23.80 3.23
N ALA A 56 13.19 23.59 4.23
CA ALA A 56 12.91 23.87 5.64
C ALA A 56 13.20 25.35 5.97
N ARG A 57 12.59 26.26 5.20
CA ARG A 57 12.68 27.70 5.42
C ARG A 57 11.70 28.20 6.47
#